data_AF-A0A958CIB8-F1
#
_entry.id   AF-A0A958CIB8-F1
#
_cell.length_a   1.000
_cell.length_b   1.000
_cell.length_c   1.000
_cell.angle_alpha   90.00
_cell.angle_beta   90.00
_cell.angle_gamma   90.00
#
_symmetry.space_group_name_H-M   'P 1'
#
loop_
_entity.id
_entity.type
_entity.pdbx_description
1 polymer ?
#
loop_
_entity_poly.entity_id
_entity_poly.type
_entity_poly.pdbx_seq_one_letter_code
_entity_poly.pdbx_strand_id
1 'polypeptide(L)'
;MATAMLTPDPNGDRFQSEEEELIVDTNYQFFIIGLALLQIVNSLLIVLLEEPQRSVIIVFFLLISLVLIADAVRRLVRFRRHRVLEHQIGFWLILLGSLPIPFIILVRLATSYRMLRNLQRQDIEAMGKVVVMRRAQSTLLIAIFFVIIVLELGSTLILGAEAKSTSANIVDANDAIWWALVTVATVGYGDQYPVTTAGRLIAVLVMVAGVGLFTVLTSYFAHWFLRPQSSIDQPSDPGISHADYEALMNKLERLTARVEHLTAAQPVANDGADAPPGEPDT
;
A
#
# COMPACT_ATOMS: atom_id res chain seq x y z
N MET A 1 -51.62 -3.42 2.66
CA MET A 1 -50.43 -4.21 3.02
C MET A 1 -49.22 -3.34 2.73
N ALA A 2 -48.54 -2.89 3.78
CA ALA A 2 -47.50 -1.86 3.71
C ALA A 2 -46.18 -2.46 3.20
N THR A 3 -45.64 -1.83 2.16
CA THR A 3 -44.32 -2.09 1.58
C THR A 3 -43.25 -1.66 2.57
N ALA A 4 -42.58 -2.63 3.20
CA ALA A 4 -41.43 -2.38 4.07
C ALA A 4 -40.25 -1.89 3.21
N MET A 5 -40.02 -0.59 3.23
CA MET A 5 -38.85 0.08 2.68
C MET A 5 -37.64 -0.36 3.52
N LEU A 6 -36.73 -1.14 2.94
CA LEU A 6 -35.44 -1.49 3.54
C LEU A 6 -34.65 -0.19 3.74
N THR A 7 -34.68 0.34 4.96
CA THR A 7 -33.80 1.43 5.37
C THR A 7 -32.37 0.91 5.46
N PRO A 8 -31.35 1.61 4.90
CA PRO A 8 -29.95 1.23 5.07
C PRO A 8 -29.60 1.19 6.57
N ASP A 9 -28.93 0.13 7.02
CA ASP A 9 -28.49 0.01 8.41
C ASP A 9 -27.41 1.05 8.72
N PRO A 10 -27.68 2.08 9.56
CA PRO A 10 -26.74 3.16 9.85
C PRO A 10 -25.54 2.70 10.68
N ASN A 11 -25.57 1.50 11.24
CA ASN A 11 -24.44 0.94 11.99
C ASN A 11 -23.39 0.31 11.05
N GLY A 12 -23.78 -0.19 9.88
CA GLY A 12 -22.86 -0.83 8.93
C GLY A 12 -21.77 0.14 8.42
N ASP A 13 -22.15 1.38 8.11
CA ASP A 13 -21.21 2.41 7.66
C ASP A 13 -20.26 2.88 8.78
N ARG A 14 -20.73 2.91 10.04
CA ARG A 14 -19.89 3.28 11.19
C ARG A 14 -18.82 2.23 11.46
N PHE A 15 -19.18 0.96 11.47
CA PHE A 15 -18.22 -0.12 11.68
C PHE A 15 -17.14 -0.15 10.58
N GLN A 16 -17.52 0.09 9.32
CA GLN A 16 -16.55 0.18 8.22
C GLN A 16 -15.60 1.38 8.38
N SER A 17 -16.11 2.54 8.83
CA SER A 17 -15.28 3.73 9.03
C SER A 17 -14.29 3.59 10.20
N GLU A 18 -14.70 2.94 11.31
CA GLU A 18 -13.84 2.70 12.46
C GLU A 18 -12.73 1.68 12.16
N GLU A 19 -13.03 0.64 11.38
CA GLU A 19 -12.02 -0.31 10.90
C GLU A 19 -11.00 0.37 9.97
N GLU A 20 -11.45 1.23 9.05
CA GLU A 20 -10.55 1.94 8.13
C GLU A 20 -9.63 2.93 8.88
N GLU A 21 -10.16 3.67 9.87
CA GLU A 21 -9.37 4.59 10.70
C GLU A 21 -8.31 3.86 11.54
N LEU A 22 -8.67 2.73 12.16
CA LEU A 22 -7.74 1.90 12.95
C LEU A 22 -6.58 1.35 12.11
N ILE A 23 -6.85 0.96 10.86
CA ILE A 23 -5.85 0.41 9.93
C ILE A 23 -4.86 1.48 9.47
N VAL A 24 -5.34 2.68 9.14
CA VAL A 24 -4.49 3.82 8.76
C VAL A 24 -3.51 4.14 9.88
N ASP A 25 -4.02 4.23 11.12
CA ASP A 25 -3.21 4.51 12.29
C ASP A 25 -2.16 3.42 12.54
N THR A 26 -2.50 2.15 12.33
CA THR A 26 -1.58 1.02 12.50
C THR A 26 -0.44 1.04 11.46
N ASN A 27 -0.76 1.24 10.17
CA ASN A 27 0.24 1.31 9.11
C ASN A 27 1.20 2.50 9.29
N TYR A 28 0.65 3.66 9.67
CA TYR A 28 1.44 4.84 9.97
C TYR A 28 2.38 4.59 11.17
N GLN A 29 1.92 3.89 12.20
CA GLN A 29 2.78 3.50 13.33
C GLN A 29 3.96 2.63 12.90
N PHE A 30 3.74 1.61 12.05
CA PHE A 30 4.83 0.79 11.51
C PHE A 30 5.83 1.61 10.70
N PHE A 31 5.36 2.55 9.88
CA PHE A 31 6.22 3.45 9.11
C PHE A 31 7.10 4.31 10.03
N ILE A 32 6.53 4.91 11.08
CA ILE A 32 7.28 5.71 12.05
C ILE A 32 8.30 4.86 12.82
N ILE A 33 7.95 3.62 13.19
CA ILE A 33 8.89 2.69 13.83
C ILE A 33 10.02 2.33 12.86
N GLY A 34 9.73 2.07 11.59
CA GLY A 34 10.74 1.82 10.56
C GLY A 34 11.73 2.98 10.43
N LEU A 35 11.23 4.22 10.37
CA LEU A 35 12.07 5.42 10.37
C LEU A 35 12.90 5.56 11.66
N ALA A 36 12.33 5.27 12.82
CA ALA A 36 13.06 5.32 14.09
C ALA A 36 14.19 4.26 14.15
N LEU A 37 13.95 3.06 13.62
CA LEU A 37 14.95 2.00 13.50
C LEU A 37 16.07 2.41 12.52
N LEU A 38 15.71 2.94 11.36
CA LEU A 38 16.68 3.49 10.39
C LEU A 38 17.52 4.59 11.06
N GLN A 39 16.90 5.46 11.85
CA GLN A 39 17.60 6.52 12.57
C GLN A 39 18.61 6.01 13.62
N ILE A 40 18.37 4.83 14.21
CA ILE A 40 19.36 4.15 15.09
C ILE A 40 20.54 3.67 14.24
N VAL A 41 20.26 3.04 13.10
CA VAL A 41 21.31 2.59 12.16
C VAL A 41 22.14 3.79 11.70
N ASN A 42 21.50 4.91 11.32
CA ASN A 42 22.19 6.11 10.86
C ASN A 42 23.05 6.72 11.97
N SER A 43 22.57 6.69 13.22
CA SER A 43 23.37 7.11 14.38
C SER A 43 24.63 6.27 14.57
N LEU A 44 24.56 4.96 14.30
CA LEU A 44 25.72 4.06 14.34
C LEU A 44 26.65 4.32 13.15
N LEU A 45 26.10 4.47 11.94
CA LEU A 45 26.86 4.74 10.72
C LEU A 45 27.63 6.06 10.78
N ILE A 46 27.08 7.11 11.42
CA ILE A 46 27.80 8.38 11.63
C ILE A 46 29.09 8.18 12.44
N VAL A 47 29.09 7.25 13.40
CA VAL A 47 30.27 6.93 14.21
C VAL A 47 31.25 6.04 13.46
N LEU A 48 30.74 5.11 12.64
CA LEU A 48 31.54 4.10 11.96
C LEU A 48 32.17 4.59 10.64
N LEU A 49 31.46 5.42 9.87
CA LEU A 49 31.90 5.89 8.56
C LEU A 49 32.76 7.15 8.68
N GLU A 50 33.75 7.29 7.81
CA GLU A 50 34.59 8.48 7.66
C GLU A 50 34.03 9.41 6.56
N GLU A 51 34.60 10.61 6.43
CA GLU A 51 34.28 11.50 5.31
C GLU A 51 34.86 10.93 3.99
N PRO A 52 34.16 11.07 2.85
CA PRO A 52 32.96 11.89 2.63
C PRO A 52 31.61 11.16 2.81
N GLN A 53 31.61 9.83 3.07
CA GLN A 53 30.34 9.08 3.17
C GLN A 53 29.50 9.50 4.37
N ARG A 54 30.15 9.89 5.47
CA ARG A 54 29.47 10.38 6.68
C ARG A 54 28.54 11.57 6.40
N SER A 55 28.94 12.48 5.51
CA SER A 55 28.13 13.65 5.15
C SER A 55 26.75 13.26 4.57
N VAL A 56 26.68 12.20 3.74
CA VAL A 56 25.41 11.69 3.21
C VAL A 56 24.49 11.23 4.34
N ILE A 57 25.01 10.41 5.27
CA ILE A 57 24.23 9.88 6.40
C ILE A 57 23.72 11.02 7.28
N ILE A 58 24.52 12.07 7.50
CA ILE A 58 24.09 13.25 8.27
C ILE A 58 22.89 13.94 7.61
N VAL A 59 22.89 14.10 6.28
CA VAL A 59 21.75 14.70 5.57
C VAL A 59 20.48 13.87 5.77
N PHE A 60 20.54 12.55 5.52
CA PHE A 60 19.39 11.67 5.73
C PHE A 60 18.94 11.63 7.19
N PHE A 61 19.87 11.61 8.14
CA PHE A 61 19.59 11.67 9.56
C PHE A 61 18.83 12.95 9.94
N LEU A 62 19.20 14.10 9.39
CA LEU A 62 18.50 15.37 9.64
C LEU A 62 17.11 15.38 9.00
N LEU A 63 16.97 14.88 7.78
CA LEU A 63 15.68 14.78 7.09
C LEU A 63 14.70 13.86 7.83
N ILE A 64 15.15 12.67 8.25
CA ILE A 64 14.33 11.73 9.03
C ILE A 64 14.00 12.32 10.40
N SER A 65 14.96 12.98 11.05
CA SER A 65 14.73 13.66 12.33
C SER A 65 13.63 14.72 12.21
N LEU A 66 13.59 15.51 11.13
CA LEU A 66 12.53 16.49 10.89
C LEU A 66 11.14 15.83 10.84
N VAL A 67 11.02 14.68 10.16
CA VAL A 67 9.78 13.91 10.09
C VAL A 67 9.35 13.40 11.47
N LEU A 68 10.29 12.88 12.25
CA LEU A 68 10.03 12.38 13.60
C LEU A 68 9.68 13.51 14.59
N ILE A 69 10.31 14.68 14.47
CA ILE A 69 9.96 15.88 15.24
C ILE A 69 8.54 16.32 14.88
N ALA A 70 8.18 16.36 13.60
CA ALA A 70 6.82 16.69 13.18
C ALA A 70 5.78 15.71 13.76
N ASP A 71 6.10 14.41 13.81
CA ASP A 71 5.26 13.40 14.47
C ASP A 71 5.16 13.65 15.98
N ALA A 72 6.28 13.91 16.66
CA ALA A 72 6.31 14.21 18.09
C ALA A 72 5.49 15.47 18.44
N VAL A 73 5.57 16.52 17.62
CA VAL A 73 4.78 17.75 17.78
C VAL A 73 3.29 17.48 17.55
N ARG A 74 2.92 16.73 16.51
CA ARG A 74 1.52 16.34 16.28
C ARG A 74 0.95 15.58 17.47
N ARG A 75 1.72 14.65 18.03
CA ARG A 75 1.35 13.92 19.26
C ARG A 75 1.20 14.89 20.44
N LEU A 76 2.15 15.81 20.63
CA LEU A 76 2.11 16.81 21.72
C LEU A 76 0.81 17.65 21.71
N VAL A 77 0.42 18.14 20.53
CA VAL A 77 -0.78 18.98 20.40
C VAL A 77 -2.05 18.18 20.73
N ARG A 78 -2.16 16.92 20.29
CA ARG A 78 -3.30 16.05 20.65
C ARG A 78 -3.35 15.74 22.15
N PHE A 79 -2.20 15.50 22.79
CA PHE A 79 -2.12 15.14 24.21
C PHE A 79 -2.46 16.28 25.18
N ARG A 80 -2.31 17.56 24.78
CA ARG A 80 -2.58 18.72 25.65
C ARG A 80 -4.03 18.77 26.20
N ARG A 81 -4.95 17.94 25.65
CA ARG A 81 -6.37 17.87 26.01
C ARG A 81 -6.72 16.87 27.13
N HIS A 82 -5.88 15.87 27.44
CA HIS A 82 -6.16 14.87 28.50
C HIS A 82 -5.03 14.82 29.55
N ARG A 83 -5.27 15.37 30.74
CA ARG A 83 -4.31 15.40 31.87
C ARG A 83 -4.24 14.05 32.60
N VAL A 84 -3.38 13.14 32.16
CA VAL A 84 -3.00 11.97 32.97
C VAL A 84 -1.47 11.90 33.08
N LEU A 85 -0.94 12.09 34.30
CA LEU A 85 0.49 12.27 34.58
C LEU A 85 1.35 11.02 34.28
N GLU A 86 0.78 9.82 34.33
CA GLU A 86 1.51 8.55 34.13
C GLU A 86 2.06 8.35 32.69
N HIS A 87 1.56 9.13 31.72
CA HIS A 87 2.04 9.14 30.34
C HIS A 87 3.19 10.14 30.06
N GLN A 88 3.54 11.01 31.02
CA GLN A 88 4.49 12.11 30.75
C GLN A 88 5.94 11.65 30.55
N ILE A 89 6.39 10.58 31.20
CA ILE A 89 7.76 10.07 31.02
C ILE A 89 7.96 9.53 29.60
N GLY A 90 6.95 8.86 29.03
CA GLY A 90 6.99 8.40 27.64
C GLY A 90 7.01 9.55 26.64
N PHE A 91 6.30 10.63 26.95
CA PHE A 91 6.27 11.84 26.14
C PHE A 91 7.64 12.52 26.05
N TRP A 92 8.32 12.74 27.19
CA TRP A 92 9.65 13.34 27.21
C TRP A 92 10.69 12.49 26.49
N LEU A 93 10.60 11.16 26.57
CA LEU A 93 11.49 10.25 25.84
C LEU A 93 11.30 10.35 24.32
N ILE A 94 10.06 10.44 23.82
CA ILE A 94 9.78 10.62 22.38
C ILE A 94 10.28 11.98 21.90
N LEU A 95 10.03 13.04 22.67
CA LEU A 95 10.51 14.38 22.35
C LEU A 95 12.04 14.42 22.31
N LEU A 96 12.70 13.89 23.34
CA LEU A 96 14.16 13.85 23.43
C LEU A 96 14.79 12.92 22.39
N GLY A 97 14.13 11.81 22.05
CA GLY A 97 14.56 10.88 21.01
C GLY A 97 14.43 11.43 19.59
N SER A 98 13.52 12.39 19.37
CA SER A 98 13.33 13.03 18.05
C SER A 98 14.42 14.05 17.70
N LEU A 99 15.18 14.54 18.68
CA LEU A 99 16.25 15.50 18.45
C LEU A 99 17.42 14.90 17.63
N PRO A 100 18.00 15.66 16.69
CA PRO A 100 19.09 15.21 15.83
C PRO A 100 20.44 15.25 16.57
N ILE A 101 20.54 14.61 17.73
CA ILE A 101 21.77 14.55 18.52
C ILE A 101 22.35 13.11 18.43
N PRO A 102 23.52 12.91 17.81
CA PRO A 102 24.07 11.57 17.53
C PRO A 102 24.53 10.81 18.79
N PHE A 103 24.80 11.50 19.91
CA PHE A 103 25.31 10.89 21.14
C PHE A 103 24.22 10.28 22.05
N ILE A 104 22.94 10.43 21.73
CA ILE A 104 21.83 10.00 22.61
C ILE A 104 21.24 8.64 22.21
N ILE A 105 22.10 7.70 21.79
CA ILE A 105 21.70 6.36 21.33
C ILE A 105 20.87 5.63 22.39
N LEU A 106 21.21 5.76 23.67
CA LEU A 106 20.49 5.12 24.78
C LEU A 106 19.02 5.58 24.89
N VAL A 107 18.74 6.87 24.68
CA VAL A 107 17.36 7.40 24.68
C VAL A 107 16.59 6.93 23.45
N ARG A 108 17.25 6.82 22.29
CA ARG A 108 16.64 6.30 21.05
C ARG A 108 16.28 4.83 21.18
N LEU A 109 17.15 4.04 21.79
CA LEU A 109 16.90 2.62 22.06
C LEU A 109 15.71 2.46 23.01
N ALA A 110 15.64 3.27 24.07
CA ALA A 110 14.50 3.29 24.99
C ALA A 110 13.18 3.73 24.30
N THR A 111 13.25 4.68 23.37
CA THR A 111 12.09 5.16 22.60
C THR A 111 11.57 4.07 21.65
N SER A 112 12.47 3.42 20.92
CA SER A 112 12.12 2.35 19.97
C SER A 112 11.60 1.10 20.68
N TYR A 113 12.25 0.70 21.78
CA TYR A 113 11.77 -0.39 22.64
C TYR A 113 10.37 -0.10 23.19
N ARG A 114 10.09 1.14 23.59
CA ARG A 114 8.75 1.52 24.08
C ARG A 114 7.69 1.51 22.98
N MET A 115 8.00 2.00 21.78
CA MET A 115 7.07 1.92 20.64
C MET A 115 6.71 0.46 20.33
N LEU A 116 7.71 -0.43 20.33
CA LEU A 116 7.49 -1.86 20.11
C LEU A 116 6.68 -2.51 21.24
N ARG A 117 6.91 -2.12 22.50
CA ARG A 117 6.16 -2.61 23.66
C ARG A 117 4.70 -2.12 23.69
N ASN A 118 4.44 -0.92 23.18
CA ASN A 118 3.07 -0.41 23.07
C ASN A 118 2.25 -1.20 22.03
N LEU A 119 2.89 -1.72 20.97
CA LEU A 119 2.26 -2.63 20.03
C LEU A 119 1.89 -3.98 20.69
N GLN A 120 2.68 -4.47 21.66
CA GLN A 120 2.38 -5.72 22.38
C GLN A 120 1.20 -5.63 23.37
N ARG A 121 0.67 -4.42 23.65
CA ARG A 121 -0.51 -4.23 24.52
C ARG A 121 -1.83 -4.15 23.75
N GLN A 122 -1.78 -4.15 22.42
CA GLN A 122 -2.93 -4.30 21.54
C GLN A 122 -2.81 -5.68 20.91
N ASP A 123 -3.87 -6.50 20.98
CA ASP A 123 -3.84 -7.95 20.73
C ASP A 123 -2.99 -8.39 19.53
N ILE A 124 -1.88 -9.06 19.83
CA ILE A 124 -0.99 -9.70 18.83
C ILE A 124 -1.76 -10.74 17.99
N GLU A 125 -2.83 -11.31 18.55
CA GLU A 125 -3.73 -12.27 17.88
C GLU A 125 -4.68 -11.61 16.87
N ALA A 126 -5.06 -10.33 17.06
CA ALA A 126 -5.86 -9.57 16.10
C ALA A 126 -4.99 -9.04 14.92
N MET A 127 -3.71 -8.76 15.17
CA MET A 127 -2.80 -8.20 14.17
C MET A 127 -2.38 -9.18 13.05
N GLY A 128 -2.39 -10.50 13.30
CA GLY A 128 -2.04 -11.51 12.29
C GLY A 128 -3.01 -11.55 11.10
N LYS A 129 -4.27 -11.16 11.32
CA LYS A 129 -5.30 -11.10 10.25
C LYS A 129 -5.39 -9.71 9.60
N VAL A 130 -5.07 -8.63 10.32
CA VAL A 130 -5.22 -7.26 9.80
C VAL A 130 -4.07 -6.84 8.86
N VAL A 131 -2.85 -7.38 9.04
CA VAL A 131 -1.73 -7.15 8.09
C VAL A 131 -2.03 -7.72 6.68
N VAL A 132 -2.94 -8.69 6.59
CA VAL A 132 -3.32 -9.32 5.32
C VAL A 132 -4.49 -8.61 4.64
N MET A 133 -5.30 -7.82 5.36
CA MET A 133 -6.67 -7.58 4.92
C MET A 133 -6.96 -6.30 4.11
N ARG A 134 -6.02 -5.38 3.88
CA ARG A 134 -6.16 -4.36 2.81
C ARG A 134 -4.83 -3.68 2.47
N ARG A 135 -4.12 -4.29 1.52
CA ARG A 135 -2.77 -3.97 1.00
C ARG A 135 -2.55 -2.53 0.48
N ALA A 136 -3.60 -1.81 0.08
CA ALA A 136 -3.43 -0.62 -0.76
C ALA A 136 -2.73 0.55 -0.04
N GLN A 137 -3.16 0.94 1.16
CA GLN A 137 -2.54 2.09 1.87
C GLN A 137 -1.17 1.76 2.48
N SER A 138 -0.96 0.52 2.93
CA SER A 138 0.36 0.04 3.38
C SER A 138 1.39 0.11 2.25
N THR A 139 0.98 -0.11 1.01
CA THR A 139 1.89 -0.12 -0.16
C THR A 139 2.57 1.22 -0.37
N LEU A 140 1.86 2.35 -0.19
CA LEU A 140 2.45 3.68 -0.40
C LEU A 140 3.51 4.02 0.65
N LEU A 141 3.23 3.80 1.94
CA LEU A 141 4.18 4.06 3.03
C LEU A 141 5.40 3.15 2.92
N ILE A 142 5.21 1.88 2.58
CA ILE A 142 6.29 0.93 2.33
C ILE A 142 7.13 1.38 1.12
N ALA A 143 6.49 1.84 0.04
CA ALA A 143 7.19 2.37 -1.12
C ALA A 143 8.04 3.59 -0.76
N ILE A 144 7.49 4.57 -0.02
CA ILE A 144 8.23 5.75 0.45
C ILE A 144 9.42 5.33 1.32
N PHE A 145 9.23 4.41 2.26
CA PHE A 145 10.31 3.90 3.10
C PHE A 145 11.41 3.22 2.27
N PHE A 146 11.03 2.44 1.26
CA PHE A 146 11.95 1.83 0.31
C PHE A 146 12.73 2.88 -0.50
N VAL A 147 12.09 3.96 -0.96
CA VAL A 147 12.78 5.08 -1.62
C VAL A 147 13.84 5.69 -0.71
N ILE A 148 13.51 5.96 0.55
CA ILE A 148 14.46 6.55 1.50
C ILE A 148 15.69 5.64 1.65
N ILE A 149 15.48 4.33 1.83
CA ILE A 149 16.58 3.36 1.94
C ILE A 149 17.44 3.34 0.67
N VAL A 150 16.82 3.28 -0.51
CA VAL A 150 17.55 3.21 -1.79
C VAL A 150 18.34 4.48 -2.03
N LEU A 151 17.77 5.66 -1.75
CA LEU A 151 18.47 6.93 -1.88
C LEU A 151 19.63 7.03 -0.89
N GLU A 152 19.43 6.65 0.37
CA GLU A 152 20.46 6.71 1.39
C GLU A 152 21.62 5.74 1.09
N LEU A 153 21.32 4.46 0.86
CA LEU A 153 22.32 3.45 0.56
C LEU A 153 22.99 3.71 -0.79
N GLY A 154 22.22 4.07 -1.81
CA GLY A 154 22.73 4.37 -3.14
C GLY A 154 23.72 5.52 -3.12
N SER A 155 23.37 6.62 -2.44
CA SER A 155 24.24 7.80 -2.30
C SER A 155 25.50 7.50 -1.47
N THR A 156 25.36 6.74 -0.38
CA THR A 156 26.50 6.40 0.49
C THR A 156 27.48 5.47 -0.21
N LEU A 157 26.98 4.44 -0.90
CA LEU A 157 27.79 3.45 -1.59
C LEU A 157 28.47 4.04 -2.84
N ILE A 158 27.74 4.82 -3.64
CA ILE A 158 28.32 5.43 -4.85
C ILE A 158 29.44 6.40 -4.49
N LEU A 159 29.23 7.23 -3.47
CA LEU A 159 30.23 8.17 -3.00
C LEU A 159 31.46 7.43 -2.46
N GLY A 160 31.25 6.32 -1.74
CA GLY A 160 32.35 5.49 -1.26
C GLY A 160 33.15 4.79 -2.35
N ALA A 161 32.52 4.47 -3.49
CA ALA A 161 33.18 3.87 -4.64
C ALA A 161 33.90 4.90 -5.52
N GLU A 162 33.28 6.07 -5.73
CA GLU A 162 33.74 7.08 -6.68
C GLU A 162 34.69 8.12 -6.07
N ALA A 163 34.52 8.51 -4.80
CA ALA A 163 35.29 9.61 -4.19
C ALA A 163 36.81 9.37 -4.14
N LYS A 164 37.27 8.13 -4.32
CA LYS A 164 38.70 7.77 -4.36
C LYS A 164 39.32 7.83 -5.77
N SER A 165 38.50 8.03 -6.81
CA SER A 165 38.95 8.03 -8.21
C SER A 165 39.20 9.46 -8.70
N THR A 166 40.38 9.71 -9.29
CA THR A 166 40.75 11.02 -9.83
C THR A 166 39.89 11.47 -11.02
N SER A 167 39.20 10.53 -11.68
CA SER A 167 38.33 10.80 -12.83
C SER A 167 36.85 10.86 -12.48
N ALA A 168 36.50 10.77 -11.19
CA ALA A 168 35.11 10.81 -10.75
C ALA A 168 34.54 12.24 -10.77
N ASN A 169 33.26 12.33 -11.13
CA ASN A 169 32.46 13.56 -11.05
C ASN A 169 31.50 13.57 -9.84
N ILE A 170 31.48 12.49 -9.05
CA ILE A 170 30.73 12.38 -7.79
C ILE A 170 31.76 12.47 -6.66
N VAL A 171 31.93 13.66 -6.10
CA VAL A 171 32.98 13.96 -5.10
C VAL A 171 32.41 14.29 -3.72
N ASP A 172 31.25 14.93 -3.67
CA ASP A 172 30.61 15.34 -2.43
C ASP A 172 29.25 14.66 -2.21
N ALA A 173 28.73 14.77 -0.98
CA ALA A 173 27.44 14.22 -0.60
C ALA A 173 26.28 14.75 -1.45
N ASN A 174 26.32 16.03 -1.83
CA ASN A 174 25.28 16.66 -2.63
C ASN A 174 25.18 16.02 -4.03
N ASP A 175 26.34 15.74 -4.64
CA ASP A 175 26.41 15.07 -5.94
C ASP A 175 25.89 13.64 -5.84
N ALA A 176 26.32 12.90 -4.82
CA ALA A 176 25.87 11.52 -4.63
C ALA A 176 24.34 11.43 -4.45
N ILE A 177 23.75 12.34 -3.65
CA ILE A 177 22.31 12.42 -3.43
C ILE A 177 21.57 12.83 -4.70
N TRP A 178 22.08 13.83 -5.42
CA TRP A 178 21.52 14.29 -6.69
C TRP A 178 21.51 13.16 -7.72
N TRP A 179 22.65 12.51 -7.92
CA TRP A 179 22.77 11.36 -8.82
C TRP A 179 21.82 10.23 -8.45
N ALA A 180 21.73 9.87 -7.17
CA ALA A 180 20.83 8.82 -6.70
C ALA A 180 19.36 9.18 -6.99
N LEU A 181 18.96 10.44 -6.75
CA LEU A 181 17.61 10.93 -7.02
C LEU A 181 17.28 10.87 -8.52
N VAL A 182 18.17 11.39 -9.36
CA VAL A 182 18.02 11.41 -10.82
C VAL A 182 17.97 9.99 -11.41
N THR A 183 18.75 9.07 -10.85
CA THR A 183 18.82 7.67 -11.28
C THR A 183 17.59 6.87 -10.84
N VAL A 184 17.17 6.99 -9.57
CA VAL A 184 15.96 6.32 -9.05
C VAL A 184 14.71 6.85 -9.76
N ALA A 185 14.65 8.15 -10.05
CA ALA A 185 13.57 8.76 -10.82
C ALA A 185 13.66 8.43 -12.32
N THR A 186 14.67 7.70 -12.78
CA THR A 186 14.90 7.31 -14.19
C THR A 186 15.05 8.50 -15.15
N VAL A 187 15.46 9.67 -14.65
CA VAL A 187 15.66 10.89 -15.46
C VAL A 187 16.99 10.83 -16.20
N GLY A 188 18.07 10.55 -15.48
CA GLY A 188 19.40 10.33 -16.06
C GLY A 188 19.97 11.50 -16.88
N TYR A 189 20.10 12.70 -16.30
CA TYR A 189 20.65 13.87 -17.01
C TYR A 189 22.05 13.64 -17.60
N GLY A 190 22.85 12.78 -16.99
CA GLY A 190 24.21 12.44 -17.46
C GLY A 190 25.29 13.44 -17.05
N ASP A 191 24.96 14.39 -16.18
CA ASP A 191 25.89 15.32 -15.54
C ASP A 191 26.80 14.62 -14.53
N GLN A 192 26.24 13.69 -13.75
CA GLN A 192 26.96 12.87 -12.78
C GLN A 192 26.77 11.39 -13.13
N TYR A 193 27.85 10.61 -13.08
CA TYR A 193 27.81 9.19 -13.44
C TYR A 193 29.04 8.44 -12.90
N PRO A 194 28.88 7.17 -12.48
CA PRO A 194 30.01 6.39 -11.99
C PRO A 194 31.00 6.04 -13.11
N VAL A 195 32.28 6.28 -12.84
CA VAL A 195 33.37 5.88 -13.73
C VAL A 195 34.03 4.58 -13.29
N THR A 196 33.94 4.23 -12.00
CA THR A 196 34.58 3.02 -11.46
C THR A 196 33.75 1.77 -11.73
N THR A 197 34.41 0.61 -11.79
CA THR A 197 33.73 -0.69 -11.94
C THR A 197 32.78 -0.96 -10.79
N ALA A 198 33.20 -0.65 -9.55
CA ALA A 198 32.35 -0.81 -8.37
C ALA A 198 31.13 0.14 -8.41
N GLY A 199 31.35 1.40 -8.77
CA GLY A 199 30.27 2.38 -8.91
C GLY A 199 29.25 1.98 -9.98
N ARG A 200 29.70 1.41 -11.10
CA ARG A 200 28.80 0.88 -12.14
C ARG A 200 27.95 -0.29 -11.66
N LEU A 201 28.52 -1.21 -10.86
CA LEU A 201 27.74 -2.30 -10.26
C LEU A 201 26.68 -1.76 -9.29
N ILE A 202 27.04 -0.77 -8.46
CA ILE A 202 26.10 -0.08 -7.56
C ILE A 202 25.00 0.60 -8.38
N ALA A 203 25.34 1.27 -9.47
CA ALA A 203 24.36 1.92 -10.34
C ALA A 203 23.35 0.95 -10.94
N VAL A 204 23.79 -0.24 -11.38
CA VAL A 204 22.86 -1.27 -11.87
C VAL A 204 21.86 -1.66 -10.79
N LEU A 205 22.30 -1.84 -9.54
CA LEU A 205 21.40 -2.15 -8.42
C LEU A 205 20.40 -1.01 -8.15
N VAL A 206 20.87 0.24 -8.16
CA VAL A 206 20.01 1.42 -7.97
C VAL A 206 18.99 1.56 -9.11
N MET A 207 19.39 1.31 -10.36
CA MET A 207 18.48 1.32 -11.52
C MET A 207 17.39 0.26 -11.40
N VAL A 208 17.75 -0.98 -11.03
CA VAL A 208 16.77 -2.07 -10.81
C VAL A 208 15.79 -1.70 -9.69
N ALA A 209 16.29 -1.12 -8.59
CA ALA A 209 15.43 -0.65 -7.50
C ALA A 209 14.48 0.48 -7.96
N GLY A 210 14.97 1.43 -8.77
CA GLY A 210 14.16 2.50 -9.35
C GLY A 210 13.03 1.97 -10.24
N VAL A 211 13.32 1.05 -11.15
CA VAL A 211 12.29 0.41 -12.00
C VAL A 211 11.26 -0.36 -11.15
N GLY A 212 11.71 -1.06 -10.10
CA GLY A 212 10.83 -1.72 -9.15
C GLY A 212 9.87 -0.75 -8.46
N LEU A 213 10.37 0.43 -8.05
CA LEU A 213 9.56 1.48 -7.45
C LEU A 213 8.47 2.00 -8.40
N PHE A 214 8.81 2.27 -9.67
CA PHE A 214 7.81 2.69 -10.67
C PHE A 214 6.71 1.64 -10.87
N THR A 215 7.07 0.36 -10.80
CA THR A 215 6.10 -0.74 -10.88
C THR A 215 5.12 -0.73 -9.71
N VAL A 216 5.62 -0.51 -8.49
CA VAL A 216 4.80 -0.40 -7.28
C VAL A 216 3.87 0.82 -7.36
N LEU A 217 4.39 1.98 -7.76
CA LEU A 217 3.59 3.20 -7.91
C LEU A 217 2.50 3.03 -8.96
N THR A 218 2.84 2.46 -10.12
CA THR A 218 1.88 2.19 -11.20
C THR A 218 0.78 1.25 -10.71
N SER A 219 1.14 0.19 -9.99
CA SER A 219 0.19 -0.77 -9.41
C SER A 219 -0.72 -0.12 -8.37
N TYR A 220 -0.18 0.79 -7.55
CA TYR A 220 -0.96 1.55 -6.57
C TYR A 220 -1.99 2.47 -7.24
N PHE A 221 -1.59 3.22 -8.27
CA PHE A 221 -2.52 4.06 -9.03
C PHE A 221 -3.55 3.24 -9.79
N ALA A 222 -3.14 2.13 -10.41
CA ALA A 222 -4.07 1.21 -11.07
C ALA A 222 -5.13 0.70 -10.09
N HIS A 223 -4.73 0.27 -8.89
CA HIS A 223 -5.68 -0.14 -7.85
C HIS A 223 -6.60 1.01 -7.41
N TRP A 224 -6.10 2.26 -7.36
CA TRP A 224 -6.94 3.42 -7.02
C TRP A 224 -7.98 3.72 -8.11
N PHE A 225 -7.59 3.67 -9.39
CA PHE A 225 -8.50 3.86 -10.53
C PHE A 225 -9.49 2.70 -10.69
N LEU A 226 -9.05 1.47 -10.41
CA LEU A 226 -9.87 0.26 -10.49
C LEU A 226 -10.73 0.04 -9.25
N ARG A 227 -10.74 0.97 -8.27
CA ARG A 227 -11.71 0.92 -7.16
C ARG A 227 -13.09 0.92 -7.81
N PRO A 228 -13.88 -0.18 -7.66
CA PRO A 228 -15.20 -0.22 -8.24
C PRO A 228 -15.98 0.97 -7.71
N GLN A 229 -16.46 1.82 -8.62
CA GLN A 229 -17.42 2.84 -8.28
C GLN A 229 -18.72 2.11 -7.95
N SER A 230 -18.83 1.62 -6.71
CA SER A 230 -20.07 1.04 -6.21
C SER A 230 -21.12 2.15 -6.30
N SER A 231 -22.14 1.91 -7.14
CA SER A 231 -23.10 2.87 -7.72
C SER A 231 -22.46 3.68 -8.85
N ILE A 232 -22.46 3.22 -10.10
CA ILE A 232 -23.58 3.20 -11.05
C ILE A 232 -23.10 2.27 -12.19
N ASP A 233 -23.96 1.40 -12.72
CA ASP A 233 -23.69 0.44 -13.82
C ASP A 233 -23.00 -0.89 -13.47
N GLN A 234 -23.40 -1.51 -12.35
CA GLN A 234 -23.54 -2.97 -12.37
C GLN A 234 -25.03 -3.24 -12.64
N PRO A 235 -25.44 -3.77 -13.81
CA PRO A 235 -26.68 -4.51 -13.84
C PRO A 235 -26.46 -5.62 -12.83
N SER A 236 -27.11 -5.51 -11.68
CA SER A 236 -27.18 -6.56 -10.69
C SER A 236 -27.50 -7.81 -11.47
N ASP A 237 -26.53 -8.71 -11.65
CA ASP A 237 -26.85 -10.11 -11.80
C ASP A 237 -27.54 -10.39 -10.47
N PRO A 238 -28.89 -10.45 -10.43
CA PRO A 238 -29.57 -10.71 -9.19
C PRO A 238 -29.16 -12.13 -8.92
N GLY A 239 -28.17 -12.31 -8.03
CA GLY A 239 -27.76 -13.62 -7.56
C GLY A 239 -29.05 -14.29 -7.14
N ILE A 240 -29.54 -15.16 -8.03
CA ILE A 240 -30.87 -15.70 -7.98
C ILE A 240 -30.90 -16.38 -6.61
N SER A 241 -31.72 -15.86 -5.69
CA SER A 241 -31.81 -16.44 -4.35
C SER A 241 -32.14 -17.92 -4.55
N HIS A 242 -31.70 -18.84 -3.67
CA HIS A 242 -32.08 -20.24 -3.82
C HIS A 242 -33.61 -20.40 -4.00
N ALA A 243 -34.40 -19.50 -3.41
CA ALA A 243 -35.84 -19.39 -3.63
C ALA A 243 -36.25 -19.02 -5.06
N ASP A 244 -35.51 -18.14 -5.74
CA ASP A 244 -35.75 -17.75 -7.12
C ASP A 244 -35.33 -18.86 -8.10
N TYR A 245 -34.27 -19.63 -7.77
CA TYR A 245 -33.88 -20.82 -8.53
C TYR A 245 -34.94 -21.90 -8.40
N GLU A 246 -35.44 -22.15 -7.19
CA GLU A 246 -36.54 -23.09 -6.95
C GLU A 246 -37.83 -22.66 -7.66
N ALA A 247 -38.15 -21.36 -7.67
CA ALA A 247 -39.30 -20.83 -8.40
C ALA A 247 -39.16 -21.01 -9.92
N LEU A 248 -37.95 -20.81 -10.46
CA LEU A 248 -37.68 -21.01 -11.89
C LEU A 248 -37.76 -22.49 -12.27
N MET A 249 -37.18 -23.38 -11.46
CA MET A 249 -37.22 -24.82 -11.68
C MET A 249 -38.65 -25.36 -11.64
N ASN A 250 -39.46 -24.91 -10.67
CA ASN A 250 -40.90 -25.25 -10.62
C ASN A 250 -41.67 -24.77 -11.86
N LYS A 251 -41.27 -23.63 -12.44
CA LYS A 251 -41.90 -23.10 -13.65
C LYS A 251 -41.53 -23.91 -14.89
N LEU A 252 -40.27 -24.36 -14.98
CA LEU A 252 -39.82 -25.26 -16.03
C LEU A 252 -40.54 -26.60 -15.97
N GLU A 253 -40.67 -27.19 -14.78
CA GLU A 253 -41.35 -28.47 -14.59
C GLU A 253 -42.82 -28.42 -15.02
N ARG A 254 -43.52 -27.33 -14.68
CA ARG A 254 -44.90 -27.08 -15.12
C ARG A 254 -45.04 -26.89 -16.63
N LEU A 255 -44.07 -26.24 -17.27
CA LEU A 255 -44.08 -26.06 -18.72
C LEU A 255 -43.85 -27.39 -19.44
N THR A 256 -42.90 -28.19 -18.97
CA THR A 256 -42.64 -29.54 -19.51
C THR A 256 -43.87 -30.42 -19.39
N ALA A 257 -44.52 -30.45 -18.21
CA ALA A 257 -45.75 -31.21 -18.00
C ALA A 257 -46.91 -30.70 -18.89
N ARG A 258 -46.97 -29.38 -19.17
CA ARG A 258 -47.97 -28.80 -20.07
C ARG A 258 -47.72 -29.20 -21.52
N VAL A 259 -46.47 -29.23 -21.95
CA VAL A 259 -46.08 -29.70 -23.29
C VAL A 259 -46.39 -31.19 -23.43
N GLU A 260 -46.06 -32.03 -22.45
CA GLU A 260 -46.42 -33.45 -22.48
C GLU A 260 -47.93 -33.68 -22.56
N HIS A 261 -48.72 -32.95 -21.77
CA HIS A 261 -50.17 -33.04 -21.82
C HIS A 261 -50.75 -32.55 -23.15
N LEU A 262 -50.19 -31.50 -23.76
CA LEU A 262 -50.62 -31.04 -25.09
C LEU A 262 -50.21 -32.03 -26.19
N THR A 263 -49.03 -32.63 -26.07
CA THR A 263 -48.53 -33.66 -27.00
C THR A 263 -49.32 -34.97 -26.87
N ALA A 264 -49.77 -35.32 -25.66
CA ALA A 264 -50.64 -36.48 -25.41
C ALA A 264 -52.11 -36.23 -25.78
N ALA A 265 -52.57 -34.97 -25.73
CA ALA A 265 -53.91 -34.56 -26.15
C ALA A 265 -54.03 -34.29 -27.66
N GLN A 266 -52.91 -34.27 -28.38
CA GLN A 266 -52.89 -34.33 -29.84
C GLN A 266 -52.82 -35.82 -30.23
N PRO A 267 -53.92 -36.48 -30.63
CA PRO A 267 -53.76 -37.72 -31.36
C PRO A 267 -53.00 -37.36 -32.63
N VAL A 268 -51.99 -38.16 -32.99
CA VAL A 268 -51.36 -38.07 -34.30
C VAL A 268 -52.47 -38.27 -35.33
N ALA A 269 -53.03 -37.18 -35.83
CA ALA A 269 -53.97 -37.16 -36.93
C ALA A 269 -53.16 -37.44 -38.19
N ASN A 270 -52.86 -38.72 -38.37
CA ASN A 270 -52.64 -39.27 -39.68
C ASN A 270 -54.02 -39.34 -40.37
N ASP A 271 -54.33 -38.32 -41.15
CA ASP A 271 -55.27 -38.41 -42.27
C ASP A 271 -54.88 -37.37 -43.32
N GLY A 272 -54.73 -37.85 -44.55
CA GLY A 272 -54.17 -37.12 -45.68
C GLY A 272 -55.21 -36.42 -46.56
N ALA A 273 -54.66 -35.95 -47.68
CA ALA A 273 -55.30 -35.64 -48.97
C ALA A 273 -55.81 -34.21 -49.22
N ASP A 274 -55.34 -33.73 -50.38
CA ASP A 274 -55.94 -32.81 -51.34
C ASP A 274 -55.96 -31.30 -51.11
N ALA A 275 -55.25 -30.58 -51.99
CA ALA A 275 -55.94 -29.92 -53.11
C ALA A 275 -54.99 -29.57 -54.30
N PRO A 276 -55.50 -29.53 -55.56
CA PRO A 276 -54.75 -29.47 -56.84
C PRO A 276 -54.82 -28.06 -57.49
N PRO A 277 -54.63 -27.87 -58.82
CA PRO A 277 -53.65 -28.39 -59.79
C PRO A 277 -52.70 -27.27 -60.29
N GLY A 278 -51.55 -27.66 -60.86
CA GLY A 278 -50.69 -26.76 -61.65
C GLY A 278 -50.60 -27.24 -63.09
N GLU A 279 -51.20 -26.48 -64.01
CA GLU A 279 -50.92 -26.44 -65.45
C GLU A 279 -50.39 -25.02 -65.75
N PRO A 280 -49.71 -24.72 -66.87
CA PRO A 280 -49.06 -25.55 -67.90
C PRO A 280 -47.56 -25.21 -68.08
N ASP A 281 -46.81 -26.00 -68.86
CA ASP A 281 -46.08 -25.52 -70.06
C ASP A 281 -45.15 -26.60 -70.66
N THR A 282 -45.29 -26.75 -71.98
CA THR A 282 -44.38 -27.30 -73.01
C THR A 282 -44.04 -28.79 -73.05
#